data_AF-A0A8S1KY83-F1
#
_entry.id   AF-A0A8S1KY83-F1
#
_cell.length_a   1.000
_cell.length_b   1.000
_cell.length_c   1.000
_cell.angle_alpha   90.00
_cell.angle_beta   90.00
_cell.angle_gamma   90.00
#
_symmetry.space_group_name_H-M   'P 1'
#
loop_
_entity.id
_entity.type
_entity.pdbx_description
1 polymer ?
#
loop_
_entity_poly.entity_id
_entity_poly.type
_entity_poly.pdbx_seq_one_letter_code
_entity_poly.pdbx_strand_id
1 'polypeptide(L)'
;MHTKHPVLVLKKKVDERIEYKIKWNTGSITYEPMVELTPEMLEIVSQWELQEHQKKNMKSDEKMNQKRTKIVEEQIKQRIEVEKPKVSLSPHLERKSEKGYVKSLRKNDGRIEFWIYIHEEGIERWVSLEEVKNRMPIALCDYLLQKVKFGGK
;
A
#
# COMPACT_ATOMS: atom_id res chain seq x y z
N MET A 1 -22.28 -21.63 -33.76
CA MET A 1 -22.44 -20.87 -32.50
C MET A 1 -21.84 -19.50 -32.73
N HIS A 2 -22.63 -18.43 -32.72
CA HIS A 2 -22.09 -17.07 -32.82
C HIS A 2 -21.44 -16.72 -31.47
N THR A 3 -20.11 -16.64 -31.45
CA THR A 3 -19.36 -16.20 -30.27
C THR A 3 -19.68 -14.73 -30.02
N LYS A 4 -20.38 -14.47 -28.91
CA LYS A 4 -20.64 -13.12 -28.44
C LYS A 4 -19.36 -12.61 -27.80
N HIS A 5 -18.82 -11.51 -28.35
CA HIS A 5 -17.65 -10.86 -27.77
C HIS A 5 -18.05 -9.52 -27.16
N PRO A 6 -17.55 -9.18 -25.97
CA PRO A 6 -17.81 -7.89 -25.35
C PRO A 6 -17.06 -6.79 -26.13
N VAL A 7 -17.79 -5.77 -26.55
CA VAL A 7 -17.22 -4.61 -27.25
C VAL A 7 -16.99 -3.45 -26.28
N LEU A 8 -17.84 -3.32 -25.27
CA LEU A 8 -17.77 -2.22 -24.33
C LEU A 8 -18.34 -2.64 -22.98
N VAL A 9 -17.57 -2.36 -21.92
CA VAL A 9 -17.96 -2.56 -20.53
C VAL A 9 -17.95 -1.19 -19.86
N LEU A 10 -19.04 -0.86 -19.17
CA LEU A 10 -19.19 0.36 -18.39
C LEU A 10 -19.61 0.02 -16.97
N LYS A 11 -18.80 0.46 -16.02
CA LYS A 11 -19.14 0.42 -14.59
C LYS A 11 -20.03 1.62 -14.24
N LYS A 12 -21.22 1.34 -13.71
CA LYS A 12 -22.14 2.36 -13.19
C LYS A 12 -22.38 2.09 -11.70
N LYS A 13 -22.14 3.11 -10.88
CA LYS A 13 -22.55 3.08 -9.47
C LYS A 13 -23.98 3.61 -9.39
N VAL A 14 -24.89 2.81 -8.87
CA VAL A 14 -26.29 3.20 -8.63
C VAL A 14 -26.56 3.00 -7.15
N ASP A 15 -26.72 4.10 -6.41
CA ASP A 15 -26.92 4.14 -4.97
C ASP A 15 -25.92 3.25 -4.19
N GLU A 16 -26.36 2.06 -3.77
CA GLU A 16 -25.60 1.08 -2.98
C GLU A 16 -25.07 -0.12 -3.80
N ARG A 17 -25.28 -0.15 -5.12
CA ARG A 17 -24.93 -1.27 -5.99
C ARG A 17 -24.07 -0.85 -7.18
N ILE A 18 -23.27 -1.81 -7.65
CA ILE A 18 -22.47 -1.67 -8.87
C ILE A 18 -23.17 -2.45 -9.97
N GLU A 19 -23.55 -1.75 -11.02
CA GLU A 19 -24.11 -2.32 -12.24
C GLU A 19 -23.06 -2.27 -13.35
N TYR A 20 -22.96 -3.35 -14.11
CA TYR A 20 -22.13 -3.39 -15.30
C TYR A 20 -23.00 -3.43 -16.54
N LYS A 21 -22.79 -2.45 -17.42
CA LYS A 21 -23.37 -2.43 -18.76
C LYS A 21 -22.38 -3.06 -19.72
N ILE A 22 -22.73 -4.23 -20.27
CA ILE A 22 -21.92 -4.93 -21.27
C ILE A 22 -22.63 -4.83 -22.63
N LYS A 23 -21.96 -4.22 -23.61
CA LYS A 23 -22.40 -4.18 -25.01
C LYS A 23 -21.69 -5.29 -25.79
N TRP A 24 -22.46 -6.16 -26.40
CA TRP A 24 -21.98 -7.27 -27.21
C TRP A 24 -21.80 -6.87 -28.68
N ASN A 25 -20.94 -7.59 -29.40
CA ASN A 25 -20.73 -7.44 -30.85
C ASN A 25 -22.00 -7.65 -31.68
N THR A 26 -22.97 -8.40 -31.13
CA THR A 26 -24.29 -8.63 -31.73
C THR A 26 -25.24 -7.42 -31.59
N GLY A 27 -24.80 -6.33 -30.96
CA GLY A 27 -25.62 -5.15 -30.67
C GLY A 27 -26.50 -5.28 -29.43
N SER A 28 -26.55 -6.47 -28.82
CA SER A 28 -27.26 -6.69 -27.55
C SER A 28 -26.57 -5.96 -26.40
N ILE A 29 -27.36 -5.45 -25.45
CA ILE A 29 -26.85 -4.78 -24.25
C ILE A 29 -27.42 -5.51 -23.04
N THR A 30 -26.55 -5.92 -22.13
CA THR A 30 -26.93 -6.50 -20.83
C THR A 30 -26.61 -5.51 -19.72
N TYR A 31 -27.56 -5.33 -18.81
CA TYR A 31 -27.43 -4.55 -17.59
C TYR A 31 -27.67 -5.49 -16.43
N GLU A 32 -26.61 -5.82 -15.71
CA GLU A 32 -26.74 -6.72 -14.56
C GLU A 32 -25.94 -6.18 -13.37
N PRO A 33 -26.51 -6.28 -12.15
CA PRO A 33 -25.76 -6.00 -10.94
C PRO A 33 -24.66 -7.06 -10.79
N MET A 34 -23.55 -6.67 -10.14
CA MET A 34 -22.39 -7.57 -9.98
C MET A 34 -22.72 -8.96 -9.40
N VAL A 35 -23.78 -9.04 -8.58
CA VAL A 35 -24.24 -10.28 -7.92
C VAL A 35 -24.91 -11.26 -8.89
N GLU A 36 -25.45 -10.78 -10.01
CA GLU A 36 -26.23 -11.58 -10.97
C GLU A 36 -25.46 -11.88 -12.26
N LEU A 37 -24.21 -11.42 -12.37
CA LEU A 37 -23.37 -11.69 -13.53
C LEU A 37 -23.04 -13.17 -13.64
N THR A 38 -23.21 -13.72 -14.83
CA THR A 38 -22.72 -15.07 -15.16
C THR A 38 -21.18 -15.16 -15.03
N PRO A 39 -20.61 -16.35 -14.78
CA PRO A 39 -19.16 -16.52 -14.65
C PRO A 39 -18.35 -15.99 -15.85
N GLU A 40 -18.85 -16.17 -17.07
CA GLU A 40 -18.22 -15.64 -18.29
C GLU A 40 -18.21 -14.09 -18.31
N MET A 41 -19.27 -13.46 -17.82
CA MET A 41 -19.37 -11.99 -17.76
C MET A 41 -18.48 -11.40 -16.65
N LEU A 42 -18.30 -12.11 -15.54
CA LEU A 42 -17.40 -11.71 -14.46
C LEU A 42 -15.94 -11.68 -14.92
N GLU A 43 -15.51 -12.65 -15.72
CA GLU A 43 -14.14 -12.67 -16.27
C GLU A 43 -13.89 -11.46 -17.18
N ILE A 44 -14.85 -11.14 -18.05
CA ILE A 44 -14.81 -9.96 -18.93
C ILE A 44 -14.71 -8.66 -18.11
N VAL A 45 -15.53 -8.52 -17.07
CA VAL A 45 -15.52 -7.34 -16.19
C VAL A 45 -14.19 -7.23 -15.45
N SER A 46 -13.66 -8.34 -14.93
CA SER A 46 -12.38 -8.38 -14.21
C SER A 46 -11.21 -7.93 -15.09
N GLN A 47 -11.14 -8.44 -16.33
CA GLN A 47 -10.11 -8.02 -17.29
C GLN A 47 -10.23 -6.53 -17.66
N TRP A 48 -11.46 -6.02 -17.82
CA TRP A 48 -11.69 -4.60 -18.09
C TRP A 48 -11.27 -3.72 -16.91
N GLU A 49 -11.60 -4.09 -15.67
CA GLU A 49 -11.20 -3.35 -14.47
C GLU A 49 -9.67 -3.30 -14.33
N LEU A 50 -8.97 -4.39 -14.63
CA LEU A 50 -7.51 -4.45 -14.63
C LEU A 50 -6.89 -3.50 -15.66
N GLN A 51 -7.43 -3.47 -16.87
CA GLN A 51 -6.97 -2.57 -17.93
C GLN A 51 -7.24 -1.09 -17.60
N GLU A 52 -8.41 -0.77 -17.05
CA GLU A 52 -8.74 0.59 -16.62
C GLU A 52 -7.82 1.08 -15.50
N HIS A 53 -7.49 0.21 -14.54
CA HIS A 53 -6.55 0.52 -13.46
C HIS A 53 -5.14 0.80 -14.02
N GLN A 54 -4.66 -0.02 -14.97
CA GLN A 54 -3.38 0.21 -15.64
C GLN A 54 -3.37 1.53 -16.43
N LYS A 55 -4.43 1.83 -17.20
CA LYS A 55 -4.54 3.09 -17.97
C LYS A 55 -4.57 4.33 -17.09
N LYS A 56 -5.23 4.27 -15.93
CA LYS A 56 -5.25 5.38 -14.95
C LYS A 56 -3.87 5.65 -14.38
N ASN A 57 -3.11 4.60 -14.09
CA ASN A 57 -1.74 4.72 -13.58
C ASN A 57 -0.75 5.17 -14.66
N MET A 58 -0.95 4.84 -15.94
CA MET A 58 -0.11 5.36 -17.03
C MET A 58 -0.39 6.83 -17.36
N LYS A 59 -1.64 7.31 -17.25
CA LYS A 59 -1.98 8.72 -17.53
C LYS A 59 -1.43 9.71 -16.50
N SER A 60 -1.09 9.26 -15.29
CA SER A 60 -0.39 10.09 -14.31
C SER A 60 1.08 10.34 -14.69
N ASP A 61 1.71 9.44 -15.44
CA ASP A 61 3.11 9.59 -15.87
C ASP A 61 3.27 10.62 -17.01
N GLU A 62 2.33 10.65 -17.97
CA GLU A 62 2.41 11.58 -19.12
C GLU A 62 2.23 13.05 -18.73
N LYS A 63 1.32 13.37 -17.78
CA LYS A 63 1.14 14.75 -17.30
C LYS A 63 2.30 15.24 -16.43
N MET A 64 3.07 14.33 -15.83
CA MET A 64 4.29 14.67 -15.09
C MET A 64 5.49 14.90 -16.01
N ASN A 65 5.52 14.30 -17.20
CA ASN A 65 6.61 14.41 -18.16
C ASN A 65 6.74 15.82 -18.80
N GLN A 66 5.64 16.52 -19.09
CA GLN A 66 5.72 17.86 -19.71
C GLN A 66 6.21 18.97 -18.77
N LYS A 67 6.04 18.81 -17.44
CA LYS A 67 6.63 19.75 -16.45
C LYS A 67 8.07 19.39 -16.08
N ARG A 68 8.50 18.14 -16.32
CA ARG A 68 9.87 17.67 -16.07
C ARG A 68 10.89 18.19 -17.08
N THR A 69 10.55 18.31 -18.35
CA THR A 69 11.52 18.70 -19.40
C THR A 69 12.10 20.11 -19.21
N LYS A 70 11.35 21.07 -18.66
CA LYS A 70 11.86 22.43 -18.40
C LYS A 70 12.79 22.54 -17.18
N ILE A 71 12.75 21.58 -16.26
CA ILE A 71 13.58 21.59 -15.04
C ILE A 71 14.89 20.79 -15.26
N VAL A 72 14.92 19.93 -16.29
CA VAL A 72 16.05 19.03 -16.58
C VAL A 72 17.26 19.76 -17.17
N GLU A 73 17.09 20.79 -18.00
CA GLU A 73 18.25 21.52 -18.56
C GLU A 73 19.06 22.29 -17.49
N GLU A 74 18.39 22.82 -16.46
CA GLU A 74 19.06 23.63 -15.43
C GLU A 74 19.82 22.78 -14.40
N GLN A 75 19.42 21.52 -14.17
CA GLN A 75 20.08 20.61 -13.23
C GLN A 75 21.21 19.76 -13.83
N ILE A 76 21.28 19.60 -15.15
CA ILE A 76 22.35 18.83 -15.83
C ILE A 76 23.73 19.45 -15.60
N LYS A 77 23.81 20.77 -15.36
CA LYS A 77 25.08 21.48 -15.10
C LYS A 77 25.67 21.25 -13.70
N GLN A 78 24.91 20.66 -12.76
CA GLN A 78 25.31 20.64 -11.34
C GLN A 78 25.57 19.25 -10.74
N ARG A 79 25.33 18.13 -11.44
CA ARG A 79 25.44 16.79 -10.84
C ARG A 79 26.00 15.70 -11.77
N ILE A 80 27.14 15.98 -12.40
CA ILE A 80 28.01 14.94 -12.99
C ILE A 80 28.66 14.07 -11.89
N GLU A 81 28.53 14.41 -10.61
CA GLU A 81 29.09 13.64 -9.51
C GLU A 81 28.00 13.08 -8.58
N VAL A 82 28.12 11.78 -8.33
CA VAL A 82 27.46 10.97 -7.28
C VAL A 82 26.07 10.39 -7.61
N GLU A 83 26.16 9.20 -8.22
CA GLU A 83 25.41 7.96 -7.95
C GLU A 83 23.87 7.93 -7.83
N LYS A 84 23.32 7.11 -8.72
CA LYS A 84 21.94 6.59 -8.85
C LYS A 84 21.34 6.04 -7.53
N PRO A 85 20.03 6.23 -7.30
CA PRO A 85 19.24 5.22 -6.60
C PRO A 85 18.43 4.41 -7.63
N LYS A 86 18.83 3.14 -7.79
CA LYS A 86 17.98 2.07 -8.30
C LYS A 86 16.93 1.77 -7.21
N VAL A 87 15.65 2.01 -7.46
CA VAL A 87 14.58 1.35 -6.69
C VAL A 87 14.05 0.23 -7.55
N SER A 88 14.79 -0.88 -7.55
CA SER A 88 14.27 -2.20 -7.85
C SER A 88 13.20 -2.54 -6.82
N LEU A 89 12.17 -3.28 -7.25
CA LEU A 89 11.26 -4.04 -6.38
C LEU A 89 12.06 -5.10 -5.60
N SER A 90 12.82 -4.65 -4.62
CA SER A 90 13.52 -5.52 -3.69
C SER A 90 12.49 -6.15 -2.74
N PRO A 91 12.66 -7.43 -2.36
CA PRO A 91 11.91 -8.01 -1.25
C PRO A 91 11.99 -7.07 -0.05
N HIS A 92 10.91 -6.96 0.74
CA HIS A 92 10.96 -6.21 1.99
C HIS A 92 12.10 -6.80 2.82
N LEU A 93 13.20 -6.05 3.00
CA LEU A 93 14.27 -6.49 3.88
C LEU A 93 13.68 -6.60 5.29
N GLU A 94 13.91 -7.74 5.93
CA GLU A 94 13.57 -7.92 7.33
C GLU A 94 14.24 -6.80 8.15
N ARG A 95 13.44 -6.11 8.95
CA ARG A 95 13.99 -5.12 9.88
C ARG A 95 14.85 -5.86 10.89
N LYS A 96 16.12 -5.47 11.00
CA LYS A 96 17.00 -5.95 12.06
C LYS A 96 16.39 -5.53 13.41
N SER A 97 16.11 -6.50 14.27
CA SER A 97 15.67 -6.26 15.65
C SER A 97 16.74 -6.78 16.58
N GLU A 98 17.21 -5.93 17.48
CA GLU A 98 18.13 -6.34 18.53
C GLU A 98 17.41 -7.21 19.56
N LYS A 99 18.17 -8.12 20.18
CA LYS A 99 17.66 -8.99 21.23
C LYS A 99 17.60 -8.20 22.54
N GLY A 100 16.42 -8.13 23.14
CA GLY A 100 16.19 -7.41 24.39
C GLY A 100 14.75 -7.53 24.86
N TYR A 101 14.43 -6.84 25.94
CA TYR A 101 13.08 -6.79 26.46
C TYR A 101 12.74 -5.42 27.05
N VAL A 102 11.46 -5.10 27.04
CA VAL A 102 10.91 -3.87 27.63
C VAL A 102 10.39 -4.22 29.02
N LYS A 103 10.89 -3.55 30.07
CA LYS A 103 10.43 -3.78 31.45
C LYS A 103 9.24 -2.92 31.82
N SER A 104 9.28 -1.65 31.45
CA SER A 104 8.31 -0.67 31.94
C SER A 104 8.08 0.46 30.93
N LEU A 105 6.94 1.11 31.06
CA LEU A 105 6.56 2.31 30.33
C LEU A 105 6.22 3.40 31.35
N ARG A 106 6.71 4.61 31.08
CA ARG A 106 6.31 5.82 31.80
C ARG A 106 5.92 6.92 30.82
N LYS A 107 5.07 7.82 31.27
CA LYS A 107 4.78 9.07 30.58
C LYS A 107 5.46 10.18 31.36
N ASN A 108 6.42 10.86 30.74
CA ASN A 108 7.15 11.97 31.33
C ASN A 108 6.97 13.22 30.46
N ASP A 109 6.48 14.33 31.02
CA ASP A 109 6.24 15.59 30.29
C ASP A 109 5.52 15.43 28.93
N GLY A 110 4.52 14.54 28.88
CA GLY A 110 3.77 14.25 27.65
C GLY A 110 4.46 13.32 26.67
N ARG A 111 5.72 12.94 26.90
CA ARG A 111 6.49 11.97 26.12
C ARG A 111 6.37 10.58 26.71
N ILE A 112 6.38 9.57 25.85
CA ILE A 112 6.36 8.16 26.24
C ILE A 112 7.79 7.65 26.23
N GLU A 113 8.22 7.11 27.38
CA GLU A 113 9.53 6.51 27.54
C GLU A 113 9.39 5.06 28.01
N PHE A 114 10.32 4.22 27.56
CA PHE A 114 10.38 2.81 27.87
C PHE A 114 11.68 2.49 28.59
N TRP A 115 11.60 1.68 29.64
CA TRP A 115 12.78 1.08 30.26
C TRP A 115 13.11 -0.21 29.53
N ILE A 116 14.23 -0.22 28.83
CA ILE A 116 14.66 -1.37 28.01
C ILE A 116 15.95 -1.97 28.54
N TYR A 117 16.12 -3.26 28.27
CA TYR A 117 17.40 -3.97 28.37
C TYR A 117 17.78 -4.52 27.00
N ILE A 118 19.00 -4.23 26.56
CA ILE A 118 19.56 -4.73 25.28
C ILE A 118 20.65 -5.75 25.63
N HIS A 119 20.51 -6.99 25.16
CA HIS A 119 21.46 -8.07 25.48
C HIS A 119 22.86 -7.82 24.94
N GLU A 120 22.99 -7.17 23.78
CA GLU A 120 24.29 -6.89 23.15
C GLU A 120 25.09 -5.83 23.90
N GLU A 121 24.43 -4.84 24.49
CA GLU A 121 25.08 -3.77 25.26
C GLU A 121 25.19 -4.11 26.76
N GLY A 122 24.31 -4.97 27.27
CA GLY A 122 24.22 -5.26 28.71
C GLY A 122 23.77 -4.06 29.56
N ILE A 123 23.14 -3.05 28.92
CA ILE A 123 22.75 -1.79 29.55
C ILE A 123 21.23 -1.72 29.72
N GLU A 124 20.79 -1.13 30.85
CA GLU A 124 19.41 -0.76 31.11
C GLU A 124 19.24 0.75 31.15
N ARG A 125 18.28 1.28 30.39
CA ARG A 125 18.02 2.72 30.36
C ARG A 125 16.60 3.06 29.93
N TRP A 126 16.18 4.29 30.24
CA TRP A 126 15.00 4.93 29.65
C TRP A 126 15.33 5.43 28.25
N VAL A 127 14.49 5.09 27.30
CA VAL A 127 14.61 5.50 25.89
C VAL A 127 13.26 5.97 25.35
N SER A 128 13.31 6.78 24.30
CA SER A 128 12.09 7.26 23.65
C SER A 128 11.40 6.16 22.83
N LEU A 129 10.12 6.37 22.52
CA LEU A 129 9.35 5.48 21.65
C LEU A 129 10.01 5.29 20.27
N GLU A 130 10.56 6.35 19.67
CA GLU A 130 11.22 6.29 18.35
C GLU A 130 12.44 5.36 18.39
N GLU A 131 13.23 5.44 19.46
CA GLU A 131 14.42 4.61 19.62
C GLU A 131 14.04 3.13 19.74
N VAL A 132 13.07 2.78 20.58
CA VAL A 132 12.62 1.38 20.73
C VAL A 132 12.03 0.84 19.44
N LYS A 133 11.25 1.64 18.70
CA LYS A 133 10.67 1.23 17.41
C LYS A 133 11.74 0.87 16.38
N ASN A 134 12.86 1.57 16.38
CA ASN A 134 13.94 1.34 15.43
C ASN A 134 14.84 0.17 15.86
N ARG A 135 15.14 0.07 17.15
CA ARG A 135 16.09 -0.90 17.70
C ARG A 135 15.46 -2.26 18.02
N MET A 136 14.32 -2.26 18.69
CA MET A 136 13.67 -3.46 19.22
C MET A 136 12.14 -3.46 18.99
N PRO A 137 11.68 -3.36 17.73
CA PRO A 137 10.25 -3.30 17.42
C PRO A 137 9.48 -4.54 17.91
N ILE A 138 10.11 -5.71 17.87
CA ILE A 138 9.47 -6.98 18.26
C ILE A 138 9.19 -6.99 19.76
N ALA A 139 10.21 -6.71 20.58
CA ALA A 139 10.08 -6.67 22.04
C ALA A 139 9.07 -5.62 22.53
N LEU A 140 8.95 -4.50 21.81
CA LEU A 140 7.92 -3.49 22.08
C LEU A 140 6.52 -4.03 21.84
N CYS A 141 6.31 -4.70 20.70
CA CYS A 141 5.01 -5.32 20.39
C CYS A 141 4.64 -6.38 21.44
N ASP A 142 5.56 -7.26 21.80
CA ASP A 142 5.33 -8.29 22.82
C ASP A 142 4.90 -7.68 24.16
N TYR A 143 5.58 -6.63 24.60
CA TYR A 143 5.23 -5.90 25.82
C TYR A 143 3.84 -5.28 25.74
N LEU A 144 3.52 -4.60 24.64
CA LEU A 144 2.21 -3.95 24.48
C LEU A 144 1.08 -4.96 24.42
N LEU A 145 1.27 -6.08 23.69
CA LEU A 145 0.29 -7.16 23.59
C LEU A 145 -0.05 -7.77 24.95
N GLN A 146 0.93 -7.93 25.84
CA GLN A 146 0.69 -8.37 27.22
C GLN A 146 -0.17 -7.40 28.04
N LYS A 147 -0.21 -6.12 27.66
CA LYS A 147 -1.00 -5.08 28.35
C LYS A 147 -2.36 -4.84 27.72
N VAL A 148 -2.65 -5.42 26.56
CA VAL A 148 -3.97 -5.33 25.93
C VAL A 148 -4.98 -6.06 26.82
N LYS A 149 -6.01 -5.35 27.26
CA LYS A 149 -7.19 -5.93 27.92
C LYS A 149 -8.35 -5.83 26.94
N PHE A 150 -8.98 -6.95 26.63
CA PHE A 150 -10.21 -6.96 25.86
C PHE A 150 -11.37 -6.61 26.79
N GLY A 151 -11.97 -5.44 26.57
CA GLY A 151 -13.19 -5.03 27.27
C GLY A 151 -14.38 -5.80 26.70
N GLY A 152 -14.66 -6.98 27.25
CA GLY A 152 -15.88 -7.73 26.99
C GLY A 152 -16.94 -7.40 28.05
N LYS A 153 -18.08 -6.89 27.59
CA LYS A 153 -19.36 -7.11 28.27
C LYS A 153 -19.94 -8.43 27.78
#